data_AF-A0A945M5N9-F1
#
_entry.id   AF-A0A945M5N9-F1
#
_cell.length_a   1.000
_cell.length_b   1.000
_cell.length_c   1.000
_cell.angle_alpha   90.00
_cell.angle_beta   90.00
_cell.angle_gamma   90.00
#
_symmetry.space_group_name_H-M   'P 1'
#
loop_
_entity.id
_entity.type
_entity.pdbx_description
1 polymer ?
#
loop_
_entity_poly.entity_id
_entity_poly.type
_entity_poly.pdbx_seq_one_letter_code
_entity_poly.pdbx_strand_id
1 'polypeptide(L)'
;EDLGYDMARHVDSTVHMFDEWGLPMMKNEETGRYLREGKWQIMIHGESYKPIVAEAAKKSADKIYNRVMITHLLMDETNDNRIGGATGFNMRTGDHYVFRAKAVICAAGGASHIFKPRSVGEGMGRTWYAPWSNGSAYALPIAVGAKMTQMENRIVLTRFKDGYGPVGAYFLHLKTYTQNANGDNYEKTWYDQTKEMVGEYIDHIPTPTCLRNHAFIQETMAGRGPIYMVTMEAFQDPHLETIGWENFLGMTVGQAVVWASQDIDPKYQNPELTTSEPYVMGSHATCSGAWVSGPEDVSGGIPEYFWGYNRMMTIDGLFAAGDAAGGTAHAFSSGSFTEGRLCAKAAVQYINDGRANGITVTDGQCEKLKEVIYKPLENYTVGRNEITAGTVSPSYLLPIQGLQRLQKIMDEYVGGIGTNYMTNGAGLKRGIELLGILEEDLEHVGAEDLHQLMRAWELKHRALVSQCVAEHTIFREETRWPGYYYRGDFLKLDDENWHCLTVSRRDPKTGKFELEKAPLYHLIDEEVDGEQKA
;
A
#
# COMPACT_ATOMS: atom_id res chain seq x y z
N GLU A 1 -15.28 5.44 -9.47
CA GLU A 1 -15.78 6.49 -8.55
C GLU A 1 -16.77 5.91 -7.55
N ASP A 2 -17.67 5.04 -8.01
CA ASP A 2 -18.53 4.16 -7.21
C ASP A 2 -17.95 3.69 -5.87
N LEU A 3 -16.76 3.05 -5.87
CA LEU A 3 -16.17 2.51 -4.65
C LEU A 3 -15.79 3.62 -3.65
N GLY A 4 -15.17 4.70 -4.14
CA GLY A 4 -14.76 5.84 -3.33
C GLY A 4 -15.96 6.58 -2.73
N TYR A 5 -17.01 6.79 -3.53
CA TYR A 5 -18.27 7.38 -3.08
C TYR A 5 -18.96 6.53 -2.01
N ASP A 6 -19.03 5.21 -2.22
CA ASP A 6 -19.64 4.29 -1.28
C ASP A 6 -18.90 4.25 0.07
N MET A 7 -17.56 4.28 0.04
CA MET A 7 -16.77 4.39 1.26
C MET A 7 -17.02 5.75 1.95
N ALA A 8 -17.02 6.85 1.19
CA ALA A 8 -17.20 8.20 1.71
C ALA A 8 -18.57 8.41 2.38
N ARG A 9 -19.68 7.92 1.79
CA ARG A 9 -21.02 8.04 2.40
C ARG A 9 -21.20 7.24 3.69
N HIS A 10 -20.24 6.39 4.05
CA HIS A 10 -20.26 5.57 5.26
C HIS A 10 -19.18 5.94 6.28
N VAL A 11 -18.11 6.66 5.88
CA VAL A 11 -16.91 6.85 6.71
C VAL A 11 -17.17 7.63 8.00
N ASP A 12 -18.03 8.64 7.97
CA ASP A 12 -18.34 9.46 9.14
C ASP A 12 -18.97 8.64 10.27
N SER A 13 -19.79 7.64 9.92
CA SER A 13 -20.35 6.73 10.92
C SER A 13 -19.27 5.92 11.63
N THR A 14 -18.21 5.52 10.92
CA THR A 14 -17.05 4.83 11.51
C THR A 14 -16.27 5.76 12.43
N VAL A 15 -16.09 7.03 12.05
CA VAL A 15 -15.40 8.02 12.88
C VAL A 15 -16.16 8.25 14.20
N HIS A 16 -17.48 8.39 14.15
CA HIS A 16 -18.30 8.52 15.35
C HIS A 16 -18.20 7.29 16.26
N MET A 17 -18.15 6.08 15.68
CA MET A 17 -17.91 4.85 16.45
C MET A 17 -16.54 4.88 17.16
N PHE A 18 -15.50 5.42 16.53
CA PHE A 18 -14.19 5.55 17.17
C PHE A 18 -14.21 6.51 18.37
N ASP A 19 -14.88 7.66 18.24
CA ASP A 19 -15.08 8.60 19.36
C ASP A 19 -15.87 7.92 20.50
N GLU A 20 -16.97 7.22 20.18
CA GLU A 20 -17.77 6.46 21.15
C GLU A 20 -16.98 5.34 21.85
N TRP A 21 -16.04 4.71 21.17
CA TRP A 21 -15.15 3.69 21.76
C TRP A 21 -14.01 4.29 22.60
N GLY A 22 -13.90 5.61 22.65
CA GLY A 22 -12.96 6.33 23.50
C GLY A 22 -11.71 6.84 22.80
N LEU A 23 -11.69 6.94 21.46
CA LEU A 23 -10.60 7.62 20.76
C LEU A 23 -10.66 9.12 21.07
N PRO A 24 -9.63 9.72 21.70
CA PRO A 24 -9.70 11.12 22.07
C PRO A 24 -9.59 12.01 20.83
N MET A 25 -10.73 12.57 20.42
CA MET A 25 -10.83 13.51 19.30
C MET A 25 -10.43 14.90 19.77
N MET A 26 -9.52 15.58 19.06
CA MET A 26 -9.22 16.98 19.34
C MET A 26 -10.43 17.83 18.93
N LYS A 27 -10.81 18.79 19.77
CA LYS A 27 -11.99 19.65 19.55
C LYS A 27 -11.58 21.12 19.63
N ASN A 28 -12.23 21.95 18.83
CA ASN A 28 -12.12 23.40 18.96
C ASN A 28 -12.83 23.84 20.25
N GLU A 29 -12.12 24.59 21.11
CA GLU A 29 -12.60 24.94 22.45
C GLU A 29 -13.86 25.81 22.44
N GLU A 30 -14.05 26.65 21.42
CA GLU A 30 -15.19 27.57 21.32
C GLU A 30 -16.45 26.88 20.78
N THR A 31 -16.30 26.03 19.77
CA THR A 31 -17.43 25.43 19.04
C THR A 31 -17.74 24.00 19.46
N GLY A 32 -16.82 23.32 20.13
CA GLY A 32 -16.91 21.90 20.48
C GLY A 32 -16.83 20.94 19.28
N ARG A 33 -16.65 21.44 18.06
CA ARG A 33 -16.53 20.64 16.83
C ARG A 33 -15.14 19.98 16.75
N TYR A 34 -15.04 18.87 16.03
CA TYR A 34 -13.74 18.23 15.77
C TYR A 34 -12.78 19.20 15.08
N LEU A 35 -11.56 19.27 15.62
CA LEU A 35 -10.51 20.14 15.11
C LEU A 35 -10.01 19.61 13.77
N ARG A 36 -10.04 20.46 12.75
CA ARG A 36 -9.59 20.11 11.39
C ARG A 36 -8.08 20.29 11.26
N GLU A 37 -7.42 19.30 10.63
CA GLU A 37 -6.04 19.46 10.15
C GLU A 37 -6.06 20.17 8.78
N GLY A 38 -6.85 19.65 7.85
CA GLY A 38 -7.14 20.22 6.53
C GLY A 38 -8.62 20.08 6.19
N LYS A 39 -8.97 20.11 4.89
CA LYS A 39 -10.37 20.00 4.43
C LYS A 39 -11.02 18.68 4.86
N TRP A 40 -10.26 17.58 4.81
CA TRP A 40 -10.81 16.23 4.96
C TRP A 40 -10.46 15.56 6.29
N GLN A 41 -9.33 15.95 6.90
CA GLN A 41 -8.76 15.30 8.07
C GLN A 41 -9.15 16.00 9.37
N ILE A 42 -9.21 15.24 10.46
CA ILE A 42 -9.44 15.72 11.82
C ILE A 42 -8.30 15.28 12.73
N MET A 43 -7.96 16.13 13.68
CA MET A 43 -6.87 15.89 14.63
C MET A 43 -7.35 14.98 15.77
N ILE A 44 -6.49 14.04 16.19
CA ILE A 44 -6.76 13.07 17.26
C ILE A 44 -5.54 12.89 18.16
N HIS A 45 -5.74 12.57 19.44
CA HIS A 45 -4.66 12.02 20.27
C HIS A 45 -4.59 10.50 20.06
N GLY A 46 -3.97 10.11 18.94
CA GLY A 46 -4.09 8.78 18.35
C GLY A 46 -3.15 7.67 18.86
N GLU A 47 -2.42 7.86 19.96
CA GLU A 47 -1.44 6.88 20.46
C GLU A 47 -2.07 5.48 20.64
N SER A 48 -3.25 5.43 21.25
CA SER A 48 -4.00 4.20 21.52
C SER A 48 -5.03 3.85 20.44
N TYR A 49 -4.96 4.47 19.25
CA TYR A 49 -5.97 4.26 18.21
C TYR A 49 -6.12 2.79 17.80
N LYS A 50 -5.00 2.09 17.54
CA LYS A 50 -5.05 0.66 17.21
C LYS A 50 -5.57 -0.20 18.39
N PRO A 51 -5.08 -0.05 19.64
CA PRO A 51 -5.67 -0.73 20.80
C PRO A 51 -7.19 -0.58 20.92
N ILE A 52 -7.72 0.64 20.77
CA ILE A 52 -9.16 0.94 20.87
C ILE A 52 -9.95 0.16 19.81
N VAL A 53 -9.54 0.25 18.55
CA VAL A 53 -10.20 -0.47 17.44
C VAL A 53 -10.05 -1.99 17.60
N ALA A 54 -8.90 -2.47 18.07
CA ALA A 54 -8.67 -3.88 18.33
C ALA A 54 -9.54 -4.44 19.47
N GLU A 55 -9.81 -3.64 20.50
CA GLU A 55 -10.72 -4.01 21.59
C GLU A 55 -12.16 -4.16 21.08
N ALA A 56 -12.64 -3.22 20.27
CA ALA A 56 -13.96 -3.30 19.65
C ALA A 56 -14.11 -4.54 18.75
N ALA A 57 -13.07 -4.84 17.95
CA ALA A 57 -13.03 -6.07 17.15
C ALA A 57 -13.02 -7.33 18.03
N LYS A 58 -12.25 -7.33 19.13
CA LYS A 58 -12.17 -8.46 20.05
C LYS A 58 -13.48 -8.77 20.76
N LYS A 59 -14.26 -7.75 21.10
CA LYS A 59 -15.60 -7.92 21.69
C LYS A 59 -16.61 -8.51 20.69
N SER A 60 -16.37 -8.34 19.39
CA SER A 60 -17.28 -8.76 18.32
C SER A 60 -16.90 -10.08 17.64
N ALA A 61 -15.67 -10.58 17.82
CA ALA A 61 -15.17 -11.75 17.13
C ALA A 61 -15.38 -13.04 17.95
N ASP A 62 -15.89 -14.10 17.29
CA ASP A 62 -16.02 -15.43 17.92
C ASP A 62 -14.67 -16.05 18.28
N LYS A 63 -13.68 -15.89 17.38
CA LYS A 63 -12.32 -16.44 17.53
C LYS A 63 -11.29 -15.52 16.93
N ILE A 64 -10.13 -15.44 17.57
CA ILE A 64 -8.96 -14.68 17.10
C ILE A 64 -7.73 -15.58 17.15
N TYR A 65 -7.11 -15.78 15.99
CA TYR A 65 -5.88 -16.55 15.86
C TYR A 65 -4.72 -15.57 15.65
N ASN A 66 -3.90 -15.40 16.69
CA ASN A 66 -2.71 -14.57 16.62
C ASN A 66 -1.49 -15.42 16.24
N ARG A 67 -0.47 -14.76 15.67
CA ARG A 67 0.81 -15.39 15.28
C ARG A 67 0.67 -16.52 14.27
N VAL A 68 -0.41 -16.55 13.49
CA VAL A 68 -0.58 -17.44 12.34
C VAL A 68 -0.30 -16.65 11.07
N MET A 69 0.70 -17.05 10.30
CA MET A 69 0.96 -16.47 8.98
C MET A 69 0.19 -17.25 7.93
N ILE A 70 -0.73 -16.58 7.25
CA ILE A 70 -1.39 -17.12 6.06
C ILE A 70 -0.41 -17.05 4.88
N THR A 71 -0.30 -18.17 4.16
CA THR A 71 0.64 -18.33 3.04
C THR A 71 -0.08 -18.63 1.74
N HIS A 72 -1.24 -19.30 1.81
CA HIS A 72 -2.03 -19.63 0.64
C HIS A 72 -3.52 -19.52 0.94
N LEU A 73 -4.27 -19.24 -0.12
CA LEU A 73 -5.72 -19.41 -0.16
C LEU A 73 -6.06 -20.84 -0.59
N LEU A 74 -7.18 -21.35 -0.10
CA LEU A 74 -7.72 -22.66 -0.46
C LEU A 74 -8.88 -22.47 -1.42
N MET A 75 -8.86 -23.16 -2.56
CA MET A 75 -9.92 -23.10 -3.56
C MET A 75 -10.95 -24.22 -3.33
N ASP A 76 -12.18 -23.97 -3.75
CA ASP A 76 -13.21 -24.99 -3.81
C ASP A 76 -12.95 -25.95 -4.98
N GLU A 77 -12.76 -27.23 -4.69
CA GLU A 77 -12.47 -28.25 -5.71
C GLU A 77 -13.69 -28.63 -6.56
N THR A 78 -14.86 -28.08 -6.27
CA THR A 78 -16.06 -28.21 -7.11
C THR A 78 -16.28 -27.02 -8.05
N ASN A 79 -15.56 -25.92 -7.85
CA ASN A 79 -15.62 -24.71 -8.67
C ASN A 79 -14.27 -23.96 -8.63
N ASP A 80 -13.51 -24.07 -9.72
CA ASP A 80 -12.17 -23.50 -9.85
C ASP A 80 -12.10 -21.96 -9.68
N ASN A 81 -13.23 -21.23 -9.70
CA ASN A 81 -13.30 -19.78 -9.47
C ASN A 81 -13.94 -19.39 -8.13
N ARG A 82 -14.05 -20.33 -7.17
CA ARG A 82 -14.65 -20.06 -5.85
C ARG A 82 -13.68 -20.33 -4.72
N ILE A 83 -13.64 -19.42 -3.74
CA ILE A 83 -12.82 -19.59 -2.55
C ILE A 83 -13.40 -20.66 -1.62
N GLY A 84 -12.53 -21.44 -0.98
CA GLY A 84 -12.87 -22.43 0.04
C GLY A 84 -12.22 -22.19 1.40
N GLY A 85 -11.25 -21.27 1.50
CA GLY A 85 -10.57 -21.00 2.76
C GLY A 85 -9.17 -20.41 2.64
N ALA A 86 -8.35 -20.63 3.66
CA ALA A 86 -6.95 -20.24 3.70
C ALA A 86 -6.12 -21.20 4.56
N THR A 87 -4.81 -21.26 4.31
CA THR A 87 -3.88 -22.09 5.07
C THR A 87 -2.61 -21.33 5.43
N GLY A 88 -2.02 -21.72 6.56
CA GLY A 88 -0.87 -21.06 7.12
C GLY A 88 -0.21 -21.87 8.22
N PHE A 89 0.72 -21.26 8.94
CA PHE A 89 1.36 -21.89 10.09
C PHE A 89 1.48 -20.93 11.25
N ASN A 90 1.49 -21.48 12.46
CA ASN A 90 1.74 -20.71 13.67
C ASN A 90 3.25 -20.47 13.82
N MET A 91 3.66 -19.20 13.84
CA MET A 91 5.06 -18.79 13.88
C MET A 91 5.73 -19.00 15.25
N ARG A 92 4.99 -19.48 16.25
CA ARG A 92 5.50 -19.82 17.58
C ARG A 92 5.62 -21.33 17.79
N THR A 93 4.64 -22.09 17.32
CA THR A 93 4.57 -23.55 17.55
C THR A 93 4.98 -24.39 16.34
N GLY A 94 4.90 -23.82 15.13
CA GLY A 94 5.11 -24.55 13.88
C GLY A 94 3.90 -25.39 13.46
N ASP A 95 2.76 -25.25 14.14
CA ASP A 95 1.54 -25.98 13.78
C ASP A 95 0.99 -25.49 12.45
N HIS A 96 0.55 -26.43 11.61
CA HIS A 96 -0.18 -26.15 10.37
C HIS A 96 -1.64 -25.82 10.68
N TYR A 97 -2.12 -24.70 10.13
CA TYR A 97 -3.50 -24.24 10.30
C TYR A 97 -4.23 -24.26 8.95
N VAL A 98 -5.40 -24.89 8.95
CA VAL A 98 -6.33 -24.93 7.82
C VAL A 98 -7.65 -24.27 8.24
N PHE A 99 -8.01 -23.18 7.57
CA PHE A 99 -9.26 -22.47 7.77
C PHE A 99 -10.16 -22.74 6.58
N ARG A 100 -11.17 -23.59 6.76
CA ARG A 100 -12.24 -23.78 5.76
C ARG A 100 -13.32 -22.72 5.99
N ALA A 101 -13.67 -21.97 4.95
CA ALA A 101 -14.54 -20.81 5.06
C ALA A 101 -15.52 -20.71 3.89
N LYS A 102 -16.70 -20.15 4.18
CA LYS A 102 -17.74 -19.87 3.18
C LYS A 102 -17.49 -18.58 2.38
N ALA A 103 -16.76 -17.66 2.99
CA ALA A 103 -16.31 -16.41 2.41
C ALA A 103 -14.99 -16.02 3.11
N VAL A 104 -14.10 -15.33 2.40
CA VAL A 104 -12.81 -14.87 2.91
C VAL A 104 -12.66 -13.39 2.63
N ILE A 105 -12.25 -12.61 3.63
CA ILE A 105 -11.92 -11.18 3.46
C ILE A 105 -10.41 -11.01 3.58
N CYS A 106 -9.78 -10.54 2.51
CA CYS A 106 -8.37 -10.18 2.50
C CYS A 106 -8.18 -8.73 2.95
N ALA A 107 -7.46 -8.53 4.06
CA ALA A 107 -7.17 -7.22 4.66
C ALA A 107 -5.75 -7.17 5.27
N ALA A 108 -4.76 -7.72 4.55
CA ALA A 108 -3.42 -7.98 5.07
C ALA A 108 -2.42 -6.80 4.94
N GLY A 109 -2.90 -5.59 4.59
CA GLY A 109 -2.06 -4.41 4.36
C GLY A 109 -1.25 -4.49 3.06
N GLY A 110 -0.76 -3.34 2.60
CA GLY A 110 -0.07 -3.21 1.31
C GLY A 110 1.31 -3.87 1.24
N ALA A 111 2.21 -3.30 0.45
CA ALA A 111 3.55 -3.82 0.22
C ALA A 111 4.63 -2.75 0.46
N SER A 112 5.36 -2.96 1.55
CA SER A 112 6.64 -2.33 1.86
C SER A 112 7.80 -3.26 1.48
N HIS A 113 9.01 -2.70 1.36
CA HIS A 113 10.23 -3.46 1.07
C HIS A 113 10.29 -4.16 -0.29
N ILE A 114 9.38 -3.82 -1.22
CA ILE A 114 9.52 -4.25 -2.62
C ILE A 114 10.59 -3.43 -3.35
N PHE A 115 10.85 -2.17 -2.94
CA PHE A 115 11.95 -1.34 -3.41
C PHE A 115 13.05 -1.20 -2.35
N LYS A 116 14.28 -0.91 -2.80
CA LYS A 116 15.41 -0.60 -1.91
C LYS A 116 15.16 0.73 -1.18
N PRO A 117 15.18 0.76 0.16
CA PRO A 117 15.03 2.00 0.93
C PRO A 117 16.30 2.86 0.86
N ARG A 118 16.18 4.13 1.27
CA ARG A 118 17.33 5.06 1.35
C ARG A 118 18.40 4.62 2.36
N SER A 119 17.98 3.97 3.45
CA SER A 119 18.89 3.41 4.45
C SER A 119 18.93 1.89 4.33
N VAL A 120 20.12 1.31 4.13
CA VAL A 120 20.30 -0.13 3.83
C VAL A 120 20.95 -0.94 4.97
N GLY A 121 21.35 -0.26 6.05
CA GLY A 121 21.79 -0.89 7.32
C GLY A 121 20.62 -1.11 8.27
N GLU A 122 20.81 -0.81 9.56
CA GLU A 122 19.72 -0.90 10.57
C GLU A 122 18.51 -0.04 10.19
N GLY A 123 18.74 1.13 9.58
CA GLY A 123 17.71 2.02 9.09
C GLY A 123 16.83 1.44 7.97
N MET A 124 17.15 0.25 7.43
CA MET A 124 16.26 -0.47 6.53
C MET A 124 14.91 -0.74 7.18
N GLY A 125 14.85 -0.99 8.50
CA GLY A 125 13.58 -1.15 9.21
C GLY A 125 12.70 0.11 9.26
N ARG A 126 13.23 1.28 8.88
CA ARG A 126 12.52 2.56 8.86
C ARG A 126 11.93 2.86 7.49
N THR A 127 10.99 2.04 7.05
CA THR A 127 10.09 2.42 5.95
C THR A 127 9.10 3.49 6.46
N TRP A 128 8.63 4.38 5.58
CA TRP A 128 7.51 5.27 5.91
C TRP A 128 6.24 4.44 6.13
N TYR A 129 5.93 3.54 5.19
CA TYR A 129 4.81 2.63 5.37
C TYR A 129 5.16 1.48 6.31
N ALA A 130 4.16 0.72 6.75
CA ALA A 130 4.34 -0.34 7.72
C ALA A 130 5.35 -1.41 7.23
N PRO A 131 6.48 -1.65 7.92
CA PRO A 131 7.51 -2.59 7.47
C PRO A 131 7.03 -4.06 7.47
N TRP A 132 6.01 -4.36 8.28
CA TRP A 132 5.34 -5.66 8.32
C TRP A 132 4.30 -5.86 7.20
N SER A 133 3.94 -4.82 6.44
CA SER A 133 3.10 -4.95 5.24
C SER A 133 3.94 -5.56 4.12
N ASN A 134 3.80 -6.87 3.94
CA ASN A 134 4.68 -7.71 3.11
C ASN A 134 4.07 -8.08 1.75
N GLY A 135 3.01 -7.42 1.33
CA GLY A 135 2.32 -7.70 0.06
C GLY A 135 1.39 -8.90 0.07
N SER A 136 1.16 -9.55 1.23
CA SER A 136 0.20 -10.66 1.34
C SER A 136 -1.20 -10.28 0.85
N ALA A 137 -1.63 -9.02 1.02
CA ALA A 137 -2.94 -8.55 0.57
C ALA A 137 -3.15 -8.69 -0.94
N TYR A 138 -2.06 -8.73 -1.70
CA TYR A 138 -2.04 -8.82 -3.16
C TYR A 138 -1.60 -10.21 -3.62
N ALA A 139 -0.50 -10.73 -3.06
CA ALA A 139 0.07 -12.01 -3.47
C ALA A 139 -0.92 -13.17 -3.32
N LEU A 140 -1.71 -13.18 -2.24
CA LEU A 140 -2.71 -14.22 -2.00
C LEU A 140 -3.80 -14.21 -3.09
N PRO A 141 -4.49 -13.09 -3.39
CA PRO A 141 -5.40 -12.99 -4.53
C PRO A 141 -4.75 -13.27 -5.89
N ILE A 142 -3.56 -12.73 -6.17
CA ILE A 142 -2.85 -12.93 -7.44
C ILE A 142 -2.59 -14.42 -7.66
N ALA A 143 -2.16 -15.15 -6.63
CA ALA A 143 -1.84 -16.57 -6.71
C ALA A 143 -3.05 -17.45 -7.09
N VAL A 144 -4.27 -17.03 -6.72
CA VAL A 144 -5.52 -17.73 -7.08
C VAL A 144 -6.19 -17.16 -8.34
N GLY A 145 -5.57 -16.18 -8.99
CA GLY A 145 -6.05 -15.63 -10.26
C GLY A 145 -7.15 -14.58 -10.13
N ALA A 146 -7.24 -13.92 -8.98
CA ALA A 146 -8.05 -12.70 -8.85
C ALA A 146 -7.50 -11.60 -9.76
N LYS A 147 -8.38 -10.80 -10.35
CA LYS A 147 -7.97 -9.63 -11.12
C LYS A 147 -7.43 -8.54 -10.20
N MET A 148 -6.35 -7.90 -10.61
CA MET A 148 -5.74 -6.74 -9.93
C MET A 148 -5.89 -5.50 -10.79
N THR A 149 -5.89 -4.32 -10.20
CA THR A 149 -6.03 -3.05 -10.91
C THR A 149 -5.04 -2.01 -10.43
N GLN A 150 -4.61 -1.14 -11.34
CA GLN A 150 -3.77 0.03 -11.05
C GLN A 150 -2.51 -0.30 -10.23
N MET A 151 -1.90 -1.48 -10.41
CA MET A 151 -0.73 -1.91 -9.63
C MET A 151 0.54 -1.12 -10.00
N GLU A 152 0.55 -0.40 -11.12
CA GLU A 152 1.56 0.59 -11.48
C GLU A 152 1.50 1.86 -10.61
N ASN A 153 0.35 2.14 -9.98
CA ASN A 153 0.11 3.33 -9.15
C ASN A 153 0.75 3.20 -7.76
N ARG A 154 2.08 3.17 -7.73
CA ARG A 154 2.88 3.22 -6.50
C ARG A 154 2.93 4.63 -5.93
N ILE A 155 3.12 4.72 -4.61
CA ILE A 155 3.24 6.00 -3.90
C ILE A 155 4.70 6.31 -3.57
N VAL A 156 5.12 7.54 -3.82
CA VAL A 156 6.36 8.13 -3.32
C VAL A 156 5.98 9.29 -2.42
N LEU A 157 6.68 9.48 -1.31
CA LEU A 157 6.26 10.46 -0.30
C LEU A 157 7.36 11.40 0.09
N THR A 158 7.06 12.69 0.02
CA THR A 158 7.89 13.72 0.64
C THR A 158 7.63 13.75 2.14
N ARG A 159 8.66 13.46 2.93
CA ARG A 159 8.62 13.38 4.41
C ARG A 159 9.90 13.95 4.99
N PHE A 160 9.92 14.16 6.31
CA PHE A 160 11.18 14.48 6.99
C PHE A 160 12.21 13.39 6.73
N LYS A 161 13.43 13.83 6.41
CA LYS A 161 14.50 12.96 5.96
C LYS A 161 14.88 11.93 7.04
N ASP A 162 15.14 10.71 6.59
CA ASP A 162 15.53 9.51 7.35
C ASP A 162 14.45 8.94 8.29
N GLY A 163 13.88 9.75 9.19
CA GLY A 163 12.85 9.30 10.13
C GLY A 163 11.45 9.15 9.52
N TYR A 164 11.23 9.75 8.34
CA TYR A 164 9.96 9.78 7.61
C TYR A 164 8.78 10.29 8.44
N GLY A 165 9.02 11.29 9.28
CA GLY A 165 7.98 11.97 10.04
C GLY A 165 6.89 12.59 9.16
N PRO A 166 5.64 12.63 9.64
CA PRO A 166 4.51 13.22 8.92
C PRO A 166 4.72 14.71 8.62
N VAL A 167 4.29 15.14 7.43
CA VAL A 167 4.32 16.56 7.01
C VAL A 167 2.92 17.17 6.86
N GLY A 168 1.86 16.36 7.01
CA GLY A 168 0.47 16.80 6.84
C GLY A 168 0.11 17.95 7.79
N ALA A 169 0.34 17.75 9.08
CA ALA A 169 0.04 18.76 10.10
C ALA A 169 0.91 20.02 9.91
N TYR A 170 2.16 19.84 9.49
CA TYR A 170 3.08 20.94 9.21
C TYR A 170 2.54 21.86 8.11
N PHE A 171 2.18 21.30 6.95
CA PHE A 171 1.61 22.09 5.85
C PHE A 171 0.20 22.61 6.16
N LEU A 172 -0.69 21.74 6.65
CA LEU A 172 -2.12 22.02 6.68
C LEU A 172 -2.54 22.76 7.95
N HIS A 173 -1.95 22.44 9.10
CA HIS A 173 -2.31 23.03 10.38
C HIS A 173 -1.33 24.14 10.78
N LEU A 174 -0.03 23.86 10.81
CA LEU A 174 1.02 24.83 11.16
C LEU A 174 1.31 25.84 10.04
N LYS A 175 0.76 25.62 8.83
CA LYS A 175 0.91 26.49 7.65
C LYS A 175 2.37 26.70 7.22
N THR A 176 3.23 25.71 7.47
CA THR A 176 4.62 25.73 7.01
C THR A 176 4.68 25.55 5.48
N TYR A 177 5.82 25.87 4.89
CA TYR A 177 6.09 25.69 3.47
C TYR A 177 7.48 25.09 3.26
N THR A 178 7.81 24.75 2.01
CA THR A 178 9.13 24.21 1.66
C THR A 178 10.00 25.23 0.94
N GLN A 179 11.30 25.16 1.22
CA GLN A 179 12.31 25.94 0.52
C GLN A 179 13.47 25.06 0.07
N ASN A 180 14.13 25.45 -1.01
CA ASN A 180 15.37 24.82 -1.48
C ASN A 180 16.59 25.33 -0.69
N ALA A 181 17.81 24.94 -1.09
CA ALA A 181 19.04 25.35 -0.42
C ALA A 181 19.33 26.86 -0.50
N ASN A 182 18.71 27.58 -1.45
CA ASN A 182 18.86 29.02 -1.61
C ASN A 182 17.81 29.82 -0.81
N GLY A 183 16.86 29.15 -0.16
CA GLY A 183 15.73 29.78 0.53
C GLY A 183 14.53 30.09 -0.36
N ASP A 184 14.52 29.61 -1.61
CA ASP A 184 13.42 29.84 -2.55
C ASP A 184 12.31 28.79 -2.41
N ASN A 185 11.06 29.23 -2.51
CA ASN A 185 9.95 28.32 -2.76
C ASN A 185 9.96 27.88 -4.23
N TYR A 186 10.27 26.60 -4.47
CA TYR A 186 10.64 26.07 -5.78
C TYR A 186 9.46 25.59 -6.63
N GLU A 187 8.27 25.36 -6.07
CA GLU A 187 7.19 24.68 -6.79
C GLU A 187 6.76 25.43 -8.07
N LYS A 188 6.72 26.76 -8.01
CA LYS A 188 6.35 27.62 -9.14
C LYS A 188 7.37 27.57 -10.29
N THR A 189 8.64 27.31 -9.98
CA THR A 189 9.72 27.21 -10.98
C THR A 189 9.45 26.10 -11.99
N TRP A 190 8.75 25.04 -11.56
CA TRP A 190 8.52 23.83 -12.35
C TRP A 190 7.13 23.78 -12.99
N TYR A 191 6.30 24.81 -12.79
CA TYR A 191 4.90 24.80 -13.20
C TYR A 191 4.72 24.65 -14.72
N ASP A 192 5.38 25.48 -15.54
CA ASP A 192 5.18 25.47 -17.00
C ASP A 192 5.61 24.13 -17.61
N GLN A 193 6.77 23.60 -17.20
CA GLN A 193 7.25 22.29 -17.65
C GLN A 193 6.30 21.17 -17.23
N THR A 194 5.78 21.22 -16.01
CA THR A 194 4.83 20.22 -15.51
C THR A 194 3.51 20.31 -16.29
N LYS A 195 3.04 21.52 -16.61
CA LYS A 195 1.84 21.75 -17.42
C LYS A 195 1.97 21.18 -18.84
N GLU A 196 3.16 21.23 -19.44
CA GLU A 196 3.43 20.56 -20.72
C GLU A 196 3.36 19.02 -20.65
N MET A 197 3.63 18.45 -19.47
CA MET A 197 3.58 17.00 -19.25
C MET A 197 2.19 16.49 -18.94
N VAL A 198 1.39 17.24 -18.14
CA VAL A 198 0.11 16.76 -17.60
C VAL A 198 -1.09 17.66 -17.92
N GLY A 199 -0.94 18.71 -18.71
CA GLY A 199 -2.06 19.58 -19.07
C GLY A 199 -2.73 20.21 -17.85
N GLU A 200 -4.07 20.21 -17.81
CA GLU A 200 -4.87 20.88 -16.79
C GLU A 200 -4.81 20.23 -15.40
N TYR A 201 -4.31 18.99 -15.28
CA TYR A 201 -4.27 18.32 -13.97
C TYR A 201 -3.43 19.07 -12.92
N ILE A 202 -2.47 19.90 -13.34
CA ILE A 202 -1.67 20.74 -12.43
C ILE A 202 -2.48 21.90 -11.83
N ASP A 203 -3.59 22.29 -12.48
CA ASP A 203 -4.42 23.43 -12.09
C ASP A 203 -5.41 23.07 -10.96
N HIS A 204 -5.56 21.79 -10.62
CA HIS A 204 -6.42 21.36 -9.51
C HIS A 204 -5.91 21.87 -8.16
N ILE A 205 -6.86 22.23 -7.28
CA ILE A 205 -6.58 22.67 -5.91
C ILE A 205 -7.29 21.74 -4.91
N PRO A 206 -6.55 21.06 -4.01
CA PRO A 206 -5.10 21.08 -3.88
C PRO A 206 -4.39 20.36 -5.05
N THR A 207 -3.21 20.84 -5.42
CA THR A 207 -2.39 20.21 -6.47
C THR A 207 -2.19 18.72 -6.17
N PRO A 208 -2.34 17.82 -7.16
CA PRO A 208 -2.13 16.39 -6.96
C PRO A 208 -0.77 16.08 -6.32
N THR A 209 -0.76 15.15 -5.37
CA THR A 209 0.43 14.85 -4.54
C THR A 209 1.65 14.43 -5.36
N CYS A 210 1.44 13.66 -6.44
CA CYS A 210 2.53 13.29 -7.34
C CYS A 210 3.18 14.52 -8.00
N LEU A 211 2.41 15.53 -8.39
CA LEU A 211 2.95 16.74 -9.04
C LEU A 211 3.76 17.62 -8.06
N ARG A 212 3.37 17.67 -6.78
CA ARG A 212 4.22 18.29 -5.74
C ARG A 212 5.55 17.54 -5.58
N ASN A 213 5.52 16.22 -5.59
CA ASN A 213 6.75 15.43 -5.58
C ASN A 213 7.57 15.62 -6.87
N HIS A 214 6.92 15.79 -8.02
CA HIS A 214 7.61 16.07 -9.28
C HIS A 214 8.45 17.33 -9.15
N ALA A 215 7.88 18.43 -8.66
CA ALA A 215 8.61 19.67 -8.42
C ALA A 215 9.80 19.47 -7.46
N PHE A 216 9.61 18.71 -6.37
CA PHE A 216 10.69 18.35 -5.44
C PHE A 216 11.84 17.61 -6.17
N ILE A 217 11.50 16.59 -6.96
CA ILE A 217 12.47 15.77 -7.67
C ILE A 217 13.22 16.60 -8.71
N GLN A 218 12.52 17.44 -9.49
CA GLN A 218 13.17 18.33 -10.45
C GLN A 218 14.12 19.32 -9.75
N GLU A 219 13.72 19.88 -8.60
CA GLU A 219 14.55 20.81 -7.84
C GLU A 219 15.84 20.17 -7.34
N THR A 220 15.75 18.95 -6.79
CA THR A 220 16.93 18.20 -6.35
C THR A 220 17.80 17.74 -7.51
N MET A 221 17.22 17.32 -8.63
CA MET A 221 17.95 16.94 -9.85
C MET A 221 18.68 18.14 -10.49
N ALA A 222 18.14 19.35 -10.33
CA ALA A 222 18.81 20.58 -10.76
C ALA A 222 19.95 21.03 -9.82
N GLY A 223 20.27 20.24 -8.79
CA GLY A 223 21.35 20.52 -7.85
C GLY A 223 21.03 21.61 -6.83
N ARG A 224 19.74 21.93 -6.63
CA ARG A 224 19.29 23.00 -5.72
C ARG A 224 18.76 22.49 -4.37
N GLY A 225 18.90 21.19 -4.10
CA GLY A 225 18.70 20.64 -2.76
C GLY A 225 19.86 20.99 -1.79
N PRO A 226 19.75 20.68 -0.49
CA PRO A 226 18.63 20.01 0.19
C PRO A 226 17.33 20.82 0.19
N ILE A 227 16.20 20.13 0.37
CA ILE A 227 14.89 20.77 0.55
C ILE A 227 14.57 20.77 2.04
N TYR A 228 14.10 21.90 2.55
CA TYR A 228 13.79 22.10 3.95
C TYR A 228 12.31 22.40 4.17
N MET A 229 11.77 21.93 5.28
CA MET A 229 10.50 22.42 5.81
C MET A 229 10.77 23.66 6.68
N VAL A 230 10.08 24.76 6.42
CA VAL A 230 10.25 26.00 7.19
C VAL A 230 9.49 25.91 8.51
N THR A 231 10.12 25.32 9.53
CA THR A 231 9.54 25.14 10.87
C THR A 231 9.87 26.29 11.81
N MET A 232 11.00 26.97 11.62
CA MET A 232 11.49 28.01 12.53
C MET A 232 10.49 29.13 12.77
N GLU A 233 9.65 29.44 11.78
CA GLU A 233 8.60 30.46 11.91
C GLU A 233 7.42 29.96 12.75
N ALA A 234 6.87 28.80 12.41
CA ALA A 234 5.71 28.24 13.11
C ALA A 234 6.04 27.84 14.55
N PHE A 235 7.25 27.33 14.81
CA PHE A 235 7.65 26.84 16.13
C PHE A 235 7.97 27.94 17.14
N GLN A 236 7.93 29.22 16.75
CA GLN A 236 7.96 30.32 17.73
C GLN A 236 6.67 30.39 18.55
N ASP A 237 5.55 29.88 18.04
CA ASP A 237 4.31 29.75 18.79
C ASP A 237 4.36 28.46 19.63
N PRO A 238 4.33 28.55 20.98
CA PRO A 238 4.38 27.37 21.85
C PRO A 238 3.25 26.36 21.62
N HIS A 239 2.08 26.82 21.15
CA HIS A 239 0.96 25.94 20.82
C HIS A 239 1.27 25.13 19.56
N LEU A 240 1.75 25.79 18.50
CA LEU A 240 2.13 25.12 17.25
C LEU A 240 3.32 24.19 17.43
N GLU A 241 4.29 24.55 18.27
CA GLU A 241 5.38 23.67 18.68
C GLU A 241 4.84 22.38 19.33
N THR A 242 3.91 22.51 20.29
CA THR A 242 3.32 21.36 20.98
C THR A 242 2.65 20.42 19.97
N ILE A 243 1.85 20.97 19.05
CA ILE A 243 1.20 20.18 17.99
C ILE A 243 2.23 19.52 17.09
N GLY A 244 3.29 20.23 16.70
CA GLY A 244 4.38 19.71 15.88
C GLY A 244 5.06 18.48 16.50
N TRP A 245 5.33 18.52 17.81
CA TRP A 245 5.89 17.39 18.55
C TRP A 245 4.89 16.25 18.78
N GLU A 246 3.65 16.55 19.19
CA GLU A 246 2.60 15.54 19.36
C GLU A 246 2.32 14.79 18.06
N ASN A 247 2.42 15.45 16.90
CA ASN A 247 2.26 14.82 15.61
C ASN A 247 3.30 13.71 15.38
N PHE A 248 4.53 13.86 15.87
CA PHE A 248 5.54 12.80 15.81
C PHE A 248 5.31 11.74 16.88
N LEU A 249 5.10 12.15 18.13
CA LEU A 249 4.96 11.22 19.25
C LEU A 249 3.72 10.33 19.12
N GLY A 250 2.66 10.82 18.46
CA GLY A 250 1.43 10.09 18.21
C GLY A 250 1.47 9.10 17.04
N MET A 251 2.46 9.15 16.15
CA MET A 251 2.50 8.22 15.00
C MET A 251 3.88 7.79 14.50
N THR A 252 4.92 8.64 14.60
CA THR A 252 6.27 8.37 14.07
C THR A 252 7.34 8.86 15.05
N VAL A 253 7.45 8.20 16.20
CA VAL A 253 8.48 8.49 17.23
C VAL A 253 9.90 8.44 16.66
N GLY A 254 10.14 7.63 15.61
CA GLY A 254 11.42 7.57 14.92
C GLY A 254 11.92 8.94 14.40
N GLN A 255 11.02 9.85 14.01
CA GLN A 255 11.42 11.19 13.60
C GLN A 255 11.91 12.05 14.77
N ALA A 256 11.22 11.97 15.91
CA ALA A 256 11.66 12.67 17.13
C ALA A 256 13.04 12.17 17.58
N VAL A 257 13.30 10.86 17.48
CA VAL A 257 14.62 10.28 17.76
C VAL A 257 15.68 10.79 16.79
N VAL A 258 15.38 10.89 15.49
CA VAL A 258 16.31 11.45 14.49
C VAL A 258 16.68 12.89 14.84
N TRP A 259 15.69 13.75 15.14
CA TRP A 259 15.97 15.14 15.52
C TRP A 259 16.80 15.23 16.80
N ALA A 260 16.45 14.46 17.83
CA ALA A 260 17.24 14.40 19.07
C ALA A 260 18.68 13.91 18.83
N SER A 261 18.88 12.94 17.94
CA SER A 261 20.21 12.38 17.64
C SER A 261 21.12 13.32 16.83
N GLN A 262 20.54 14.32 16.17
CA GLN A 262 21.24 15.27 15.31
C GLN A 262 21.23 16.70 15.86
N ASP A 263 20.76 16.89 17.10
CA ASP A 263 20.62 18.21 17.74
C ASP A 263 19.77 19.19 16.91
N ILE A 264 18.73 18.68 16.24
CA ILE A 264 17.80 19.48 15.45
C ILE A 264 16.72 20.02 16.38
N ASP A 265 16.81 21.31 16.68
CA ASP A 265 15.72 22.07 17.27
C ASP A 265 14.93 22.81 16.17
N PRO A 266 13.67 22.40 15.88
CA PRO A 266 12.85 23.01 14.84
C PRO A 266 12.53 24.50 15.05
N LYS A 267 12.80 25.06 16.25
CA LYS A 267 12.74 26.51 16.53
C LYS A 267 13.89 27.29 15.91
N TYR A 268 15.05 26.66 15.77
CA TYR A 268 16.30 27.32 15.42
C TYR A 268 16.91 26.78 14.12
N GLN A 269 16.39 25.67 13.61
CA GLN A 269 16.83 25.06 12.37
C GLN A 269 15.65 24.47 11.60
N ASN A 270 15.61 24.74 10.29
CA ASN A 270 14.66 24.08 9.39
C ASN A 270 15.15 22.65 9.06
N PRO A 271 14.38 21.60 9.39
CA PRO A 271 14.74 20.21 9.12
C PRO A 271 14.61 19.84 7.62
N GLU A 272 15.46 18.91 7.18
CA GLU A 272 15.48 18.40 5.82
C GLU A 272 14.28 17.50 5.49
N LEU A 273 13.84 17.58 4.24
CA LEU A 273 12.87 16.69 3.63
C LEU A 273 13.55 15.78 2.59
N THR A 274 12.92 14.64 2.32
CA THR A 274 13.28 13.75 1.22
C THR A 274 12.05 13.05 0.67
N THR A 275 12.14 12.56 -0.56
CA THR A 275 11.18 11.59 -1.09
C THR A 275 11.53 10.17 -0.62
N SER A 276 10.56 9.33 -0.28
CA SER A 276 10.77 7.93 0.10
C SER A 276 11.10 7.03 -1.10
N GLU A 277 11.47 5.78 -0.86
CA GLU A 277 11.29 4.72 -1.85
C GLU A 277 9.79 4.47 -2.15
N PRO A 278 9.44 3.87 -3.30
CA PRO A 278 8.05 3.60 -3.60
C PRO A 278 7.42 2.50 -2.72
N TYR A 279 6.14 2.66 -2.42
CA TYR A 279 5.29 1.64 -1.77
C TYR A 279 4.06 1.34 -2.65
N VAL A 280 3.45 0.16 -2.46
CA VAL A 280 2.19 -0.21 -3.13
C VAL A 280 1.11 -0.42 -2.09
N MET A 281 0.00 0.28 -2.26
CA MET A 281 -1.12 0.34 -1.30
C MET A 281 -2.38 0.88 -1.99
N GLY A 282 -3.54 0.41 -1.54
CA GLY A 282 -4.85 0.82 -2.05
C GLY A 282 -5.57 1.87 -1.19
N SER A 283 -5.20 2.02 0.09
CA SER A 283 -5.99 2.83 1.02
C SER A 283 -5.52 4.28 1.19
N HIS A 284 -4.27 4.63 0.87
CA HIS A 284 -3.73 5.97 1.19
C HIS A 284 -3.92 6.99 0.05
N ALA A 285 -2.91 7.31 -0.75
CA ALA A 285 -3.02 8.33 -1.82
C ALA A 285 -2.85 7.71 -3.21
N THR A 286 -3.02 6.40 -3.28
CA THR A 286 -2.91 5.56 -4.47
C THR A 286 -3.99 4.48 -4.40
N CYS A 287 -4.33 3.90 -5.53
CA CYS A 287 -5.49 3.01 -5.69
C CYS A 287 -5.13 1.59 -6.17
N SER A 288 -3.90 1.13 -5.93
CA SER A 288 -3.46 -0.23 -6.31
C SER A 288 -4.12 -1.30 -5.44
N GLY A 289 -4.67 -2.35 -6.06
CA GLY A 289 -5.19 -3.49 -5.33
C GLY A 289 -6.01 -4.44 -6.19
N ALA A 290 -6.83 -5.28 -5.57
CA ALA A 290 -7.73 -6.17 -6.28
C ALA A 290 -8.84 -5.40 -7.01
N TRP A 291 -9.22 -5.88 -8.19
CA TRP A 291 -10.43 -5.43 -8.89
C TRP A 291 -11.65 -5.96 -8.12
N VAL A 292 -12.46 -5.06 -7.58
CA VAL A 292 -13.59 -5.41 -6.71
C VAL A 292 -14.90 -4.79 -7.20
N SER A 293 -16.00 -5.50 -6.96
CA SER A 293 -17.34 -5.06 -7.34
C SER A 293 -17.76 -3.85 -6.49
N GLY A 294 -18.38 -2.86 -7.12
CA GLY A 294 -19.01 -1.73 -6.45
C GLY A 294 -20.36 -2.04 -5.82
N PRO A 295 -21.05 -1.02 -5.27
CA PRO A 295 -22.38 -1.17 -4.74
C PRO A 295 -23.44 -1.15 -5.86
N GLU A 296 -24.49 -1.96 -5.70
CA GLU A 296 -25.54 -2.14 -6.71
C GLU A 296 -26.24 -0.82 -7.10
N ASP A 297 -26.42 0.10 -6.16
CA ASP A 297 -27.14 1.35 -6.38
C ASP A 297 -26.33 2.41 -7.15
N VAL A 298 -25.01 2.22 -7.30
CA VAL A 298 -24.15 3.15 -8.06
C VAL A 298 -23.62 2.49 -9.34
N SER A 299 -23.15 1.25 -9.27
CA SER A 299 -22.55 0.54 -10.42
C SER A 299 -23.34 -0.68 -10.90
N GLY A 300 -24.53 -0.96 -10.37
CA GLY A 300 -25.31 -2.16 -10.68
C GLY A 300 -25.70 -2.34 -12.16
N GLY A 301 -25.74 -1.24 -12.93
CA GLY A 301 -25.98 -1.25 -14.37
C GLY A 301 -24.73 -1.39 -15.24
N ILE A 302 -23.53 -1.52 -14.64
CA ILE A 302 -22.23 -1.51 -15.33
C ILE A 302 -21.55 -2.86 -15.07
N PRO A 303 -21.66 -3.83 -16.00
CA PRO A 303 -21.16 -5.19 -15.79
C PRO A 303 -19.68 -5.28 -15.42
N GLU A 304 -18.87 -4.33 -15.89
CA GLU A 304 -17.45 -4.22 -15.59
C GLU A 304 -17.18 -3.91 -14.11
N TYR A 305 -18.08 -3.18 -13.46
CA TYR A 305 -17.91 -2.62 -12.10
C TYR A 305 -18.83 -3.31 -11.07
N PHE A 306 -19.83 -4.09 -11.51
CA PHE A 306 -20.73 -4.80 -10.61
C PHE A 306 -21.00 -6.24 -11.06
N TRP A 307 -20.65 -7.20 -10.20
CA TRP A 307 -20.90 -8.63 -10.42
C TRP A 307 -21.53 -9.33 -9.21
N GLY A 308 -22.21 -8.57 -8.35
CA GLY A 308 -23.19 -9.09 -7.41
C GLY A 308 -23.00 -8.64 -5.96
N TYR A 309 -21.79 -8.69 -5.42
CA TYR A 309 -21.55 -8.40 -4.00
C TYR A 309 -20.49 -7.33 -3.81
N ASN A 310 -20.85 -6.28 -3.06
CA ASN A 310 -19.97 -5.15 -2.81
C ASN A 310 -18.61 -5.61 -2.23
N ARG A 311 -17.52 -5.10 -2.80
CA ARG A 311 -16.10 -5.44 -2.50
C ARG A 311 -15.69 -6.90 -2.76
N MET A 312 -16.52 -7.71 -3.41
CA MET A 312 -16.11 -9.04 -3.86
C MET A 312 -15.10 -8.92 -4.99
N MET A 313 -14.02 -9.70 -4.93
CA MET A 313 -13.05 -9.85 -6.02
C MET A 313 -13.67 -10.67 -7.17
N THR A 314 -12.92 -10.89 -8.25
CA THR A 314 -13.34 -11.76 -9.35
C THR A 314 -13.32 -13.26 -9.02
N ILE A 315 -12.89 -13.63 -7.81
CA ILE A 315 -12.99 -14.98 -7.24
C ILE A 315 -14.20 -15.00 -6.31
N ASP A 316 -15.15 -15.91 -6.57
CA ASP A 316 -16.41 -15.97 -5.84
C ASP A 316 -16.17 -16.21 -4.35
N GLY A 317 -16.78 -15.38 -3.50
CA GLY A 317 -16.68 -15.45 -2.05
C GLY A 317 -15.39 -14.87 -1.45
N LEU A 318 -14.45 -14.40 -2.28
CA LEU A 318 -13.25 -13.68 -1.84
C LEU A 318 -13.49 -12.17 -1.92
N PHE A 319 -13.24 -11.44 -0.83
CA PHE A 319 -13.46 -10.00 -0.70
C PHE A 319 -12.17 -9.28 -0.35
N ALA A 320 -12.08 -7.98 -0.65
CA ALA A 320 -10.92 -7.13 -0.33
C ALA A 320 -11.33 -5.92 0.50
N ALA A 321 -10.53 -5.53 1.48
CA ALA A 321 -10.74 -4.30 2.25
C ALA A 321 -9.43 -3.57 2.56
N GLY A 322 -9.50 -2.25 2.71
CA GLY A 322 -8.35 -1.39 2.95
C GLY A 322 -7.37 -1.50 1.78
N ASP A 323 -6.09 -1.66 2.09
CA ASP A 323 -5.06 -1.75 1.04
C ASP A 323 -5.28 -2.88 0.02
N ALA A 324 -6.01 -3.94 0.38
CA ALA A 324 -6.26 -5.05 -0.54
C ALA A 324 -7.19 -4.66 -1.69
N ALA A 325 -8.08 -3.68 -1.48
CA ALA A 325 -9.00 -3.20 -2.50
C ALA A 325 -8.31 -2.15 -3.38
N GLY A 326 -8.43 -2.31 -4.70
CA GLY A 326 -8.06 -1.28 -5.65
C GLY A 326 -9.19 -0.28 -5.86
N GLY A 327 -8.89 0.88 -6.42
CA GLY A 327 -9.89 1.89 -6.80
C GLY A 327 -10.44 2.76 -5.65
N THR A 328 -9.97 2.58 -4.41
CA THR A 328 -10.43 3.33 -3.22
C THR A 328 -9.32 4.10 -2.51
N ALA A 329 -8.52 4.83 -3.30
CA ALA A 329 -7.59 5.81 -2.75
C ALA A 329 -8.31 6.76 -1.77
N HIS A 330 -7.55 7.30 -0.82
CA HIS A 330 -7.98 8.22 0.22
C HIS A 330 -8.90 7.63 1.29
N ALA A 331 -8.90 6.31 1.46
CA ALA A 331 -9.59 5.65 2.56
C ALA A 331 -8.91 5.88 3.93
N PHE A 332 -7.58 5.87 4.01
CA PHE A 332 -6.80 5.97 5.25
C PHE A 332 -7.30 5.00 6.34
N SER A 333 -7.20 5.37 7.62
CA SER A 333 -7.59 4.53 8.75
C SER A 333 -9.11 4.29 8.81
N SER A 334 -9.90 5.36 8.80
CA SER A 334 -11.37 5.31 8.93
C SER A 334 -12.03 4.69 7.71
N GLY A 335 -11.62 5.05 6.50
CA GLY A 335 -12.13 4.46 5.27
C GLY A 335 -11.77 2.99 5.14
N SER A 336 -10.53 2.58 5.49
CA SER A 336 -10.16 1.15 5.49
C SER A 336 -11.02 0.33 6.44
N PHE A 337 -11.30 0.84 7.64
CA PHE A 337 -12.20 0.17 8.58
C PHE A 337 -13.64 0.13 8.05
N THR A 338 -14.08 1.21 7.40
CA THR A 338 -15.40 1.30 6.77
C THR A 338 -15.56 0.27 5.66
N GLU A 339 -14.58 0.13 4.79
CA GLU A 339 -14.57 -0.92 3.78
C GLU A 339 -14.65 -2.31 4.40
N GLY A 340 -13.91 -2.57 5.48
CA GLY A 340 -14.04 -3.82 6.23
C GLY A 340 -15.48 -4.11 6.69
N ARG A 341 -16.21 -3.08 7.13
CA ARG A 341 -17.65 -3.20 7.49
C ARG A 341 -18.52 -3.50 6.26
N LEU A 342 -18.27 -2.84 5.13
CA LEU A 342 -18.99 -3.06 3.87
C LEU A 342 -18.77 -4.48 3.36
N CYS A 343 -17.52 -4.96 3.34
CA CYS A 343 -17.16 -6.33 2.96
C CYS A 343 -17.82 -7.36 3.87
N ALA A 344 -17.82 -7.14 5.18
CA ALA A 344 -18.44 -8.06 6.14
C ALA A 344 -19.95 -8.22 5.88
N LYS A 345 -20.66 -7.11 5.63
CA LYS A 345 -22.09 -7.15 5.29
C LYS A 345 -22.33 -7.91 3.96
N ALA A 346 -21.53 -7.61 2.94
CA ALA A 346 -21.64 -8.26 1.64
C ALA A 346 -21.31 -9.77 1.69
N ALA A 347 -20.30 -10.16 2.47
CA ALA A 347 -19.94 -11.56 2.69
C ALA A 347 -21.06 -12.34 3.40
N VAL A 348 -21.74 -11.75 4.38
CA VAL A 348 -22.92 -12.36 5.01
C VAL A 348 -24.06 -12.52 4.01
N GLN A 349 -24.30 -11.52 3.15
CA GLN A 349 -25.31 -11.61 2.09
C GLN A 349 -25.00 -12.73 1.10
N TYR A 350 -23.74 -12.84 0.62
CA TYR A 350 -23.26 -13.93 -0.23
C TYR A 350 -23.57 -15.31 0.36
N ILE A 351 -23.36 -15.48 1.67
CA ILE A 351 -23.65 -16.72 2.38
C ILE A 351 -25.16 -16.98 2.47
N ASN A 352 -25.95 -15.97 2.84
CA ASN A 352 -27.40 -16.10 3.00
C ASN A 352 -28.14 -16.39 1.69
N ASP A 353 -27.62 -15.89 0.57
CA ASP A 353 -28.12 -16.19 -0.77
C ASP A 353 -27.76 -17.62 -1.24
N GLY A 354 -27.08 -18.41 -0.40
CA GLY A 354 -26.72 -19.79 -0.68
C GLY A 354 -25.55 -19.95 -1.66
N ARG A 355 -24.82 -18.88 -1.99
CA ARG A 355 -23.69 -18.94 -2.95
C ARG A 355 -22.51 -19.76 -2.44
N ALA A 356 -22.39 -19.90 -1.12
CA ALA A 356 -21.38 -20.72 -0.47
C ALA A 356 -21.78 -22.20 -0.29
N ASN A 357 -22.94 -22.63 -0.78
CA ASN A 357 -23.38 -24.02 -0.61
C ASN A 357 -22.52 -24.98 -1.44
N GLY A 358 -22.19 -26.12 -0.85
CA GLY A 358 -21.44 -27.19 -1.52
C GLY A 358 -19.94 -26.98 -1.67
N ILE A 359 -19.35 -25.95 -1.03
CA ILE A 359 -17.89 -25.75 -1.04
C ILE A 359 -17.18 -27.00 -0.50
N THR A 360 -16.19 -27.48 -1.25
CA THR A 360 -15.39 -28.65 -0.88
C THR A 360 -13.91 -28.31 -0.89
N VAL A 361 -13.24 -28.51 0.25
CA VAL A 361 -11.78 -28.39 0.39
C VAL A 361 -11.25 -29.68 0.98
N THR A 362 -10.64 -30.52 0.14
CA THR A 362 -10.13 -31.83 0.56
C THR A 362 -8.85 -31.72 1.40
N ASP A 363 -8.60 -32.78 2.17
CA ASP A 363 -7.32 -32.93 2.88
C ASP A 363 -6.15 -33.09 1.91
N GLY A 364 -6.39 -33.58 0.70
CA GLY A 364 -5.37 -33.69 -0.35
C GLY A 364 -4.81 -32.32 -0.78
N GLN A 365 -5.67 -31.30 -0.93
CA GLN A 365 -5.22 -29.93 -1.17
C GLN A 365 -4.41 -29.39 0.02
N CYS A 366 -4.86 -29.67 1.24
CA CYS A 366 -4.25 -29.18 2.47
C CYS A 366 -2.86 -29.77 2.70
N GLU A 367 -2.67 -31.09 2.53
CA GLU A 367 -1.37 -31.74 2.71
C GLU A 367 -0.37 -31.35 1.62
N LYS A 368 -0.80 -31.18 0.36
CA LYS A 368 0.07 -30.64 -0.71
C LYS A 368 0.61 -29.25 -0.35
N LEU A 369 -0.26 -28.36 0.12
CA LEU A 369 0.16 -27.01 0.52
C LEU A 369 1.01 -27.04 1.79
N LYS A 370 0.79 -27.97 2.70
CA LYS A 370 1.64 -28.16 3.88
C LYS A 370 3.09 -28.49 3.49
N GLU A 371 3.28 -29.42 2.56
CA GLU A 371 4.61 -29.75 2.02
C GLU A 371 5.30 -28.50 1.46
N VAL A 372 4.59 -27.73 0.64
CA VAL A 372 5.09 -26.46 0.08
C VAL A 372 5.43 -25.46 1.19
N ILE A 373 4.56 -25.30 2.18
CA ILE A 373 4.73 -24.34 3.29
C ILE A 373 6.03 -24.59 4.04
N TYR A 374 6.37 -25.84 4.35
CA TYR A 374 7.53 -26.19 5.17
C TYR A 374 8.80 -26.51 4.38
N LYS A 375 8.72 -26.60 3.05
CA LYS A 375 9.87 -26.81 2.15
C LYS A 375 11.08 -25.89 2.45
N PRO A 376 10.93 -24.59 2.82
CA PRO A 376 12.09 -23.78 3.16
C PRO A 376 12.90 -24.29 4.36
N LEU A 377 12.26 -24.93 5.36
CA LEU A 377 12.97 -25.56 6.48
C LEU A 377 13.80 -26.76 6.01
N GLU A 378 13.25 -27.54 5.07
CA GLU A 378 13.93 -28.69 4.47
C GLU A 378 15.11 -28.24 3.60
N ASN A 379 14.92 -27.24 2.74
CA ASN A 379 15.97 -26.63 1.93
C ASN A 379 17.17 -26.22 2.79
N TYR A 380 16.91 -25.56 3.94
CA TYR A 380 17.96 -25.20 4.88
C TYR A 380 18.61 -26.43 5.53
N THR A 381 17.81 -27.37 6.05
CA THR A 381 18.30 -28.57 6.73
C THR A 381 19.24 -29.38 5.85
N VAL A 382 18.93 -29.51 4.55
CA VAL A 382 19.76 -30.22 3.58
C VAL A 382 20.97 -29.37 3.18
N GLY A 383 20.73 -28.17 2.64
CA GLY A 383 21.78 -27.35 2.04
C GLY A 383 22.78 -26.77 3.05
N ARG A 384 22.41 -26.64 4.33
CA ARG A 384 23.33 -26.15 5.37
C ARG A 384 24.53 -27.07 5.59
N ASN A 385 24.43 -28.35 5.23
CA ASN A 385 25.52 -29.32 5.35
C ASN A 385 26.64 -29.11 4.32
N GLU A 386 26.42 -28.29 3.28
CA GLU A 386 27.41 -28.00 2.25
C GLU A 386 28.43 -26.94 2.66
N ILE A 387 28.18 -26.23 3.77
CA ILE A 387 28.97 -25.08 4.19
C ILE A 387 29.55 -25.29 5.61
N THR A 388 30.81 -24.95 5.79
CA THR A 388 31.51 -25.12 7.08
C THR A 388 31.28 -23.95 8.04
N ALA A 389 30.97 -22.75 7.52
CA ALA A 389 30.66 -21.55 8.30
C ALA A 389 29.89 -20.52 7.47
N GLY A 390 29.25 -19.56 8.15
CA GLY A 390 28.56 -18.44 7.51
C GLY A 390 27.19 -18.80 6.92
N THR A 391 26.72 -17.95 6.02
CA THR A 391 25.36 -18.00 5.44
C THR A 391 25.37 -18.12 3.91
N VAL A 392 26.52 -18.39 3.29
CA VAL A 392 26.69 -18.42 1.84
C VAL A 392 26.68 -19.87 1.38
N SER A 393 25.53 -20.35 0.91
CA SER A 393 25.36 -21.69 0.33
C SER A 393 25.15 -21.60 -1.18
N PRO A 394 25.65 -22.56 -1.98
CA PRO A 394 25.32 -22.64 -3.39
C PRO A 394 23.90 -23.21 -3.65
N SER A 395 23.30 -23.92 -2.69
CA SER A 395 22.04 -24.65 -2.88
C SER A 395 20.81 -23.96 -2.31
N TYR A 396 20.98 -22.89 -1.52
CA TYR A 396 19.86 -22.07 -1.02
C TYR A 396 20.27 -20.62 -0.80
N LEU A 397 19.27 -19.74 -0.80
CA LEU A 397 19.39 -18.37 -0.30
C LEU A 397 18.55 -18.18 0.98
N LEU A 398 19.06 -17.36 1.90
CA LEU A 398 18.28 -16.91 3.05
C LEU A 398 17.30 -15.80 2.67
N PRO A 399 16.20 -15.59 3.43
CA PRO A 399 15.19 -14.61 3.07
C PRO A 399 15.73 -13.19 2.92
N ILE A 400 16.71 -12.80 3.74
CA ILE A 400 17.35 -11.48 3.63
C ILE A 400 18.13 -11.31 2.31
N GLN A 401 18.80 -12.36 1.84
CA GLN A 401 19.57 -12.33 0.59
C GLN A 401 18.64 -12.17 -0.61
N GLY A 402 17.53 -12.91 -0.62
CA GLY A 402 16.51 -12.78 -1.65
C GLY A 402 15.79 -11.43 -1.60
N LEU A 403 15.53 -10.89 -0.41
CA LEU A 403 14.93 -9.56 -0.25
C LEU A 403 15.83 -8.45 -0.80
N GLN A 404 17.14 -8.49 -0.49
CA GLN A 404 18.09 -7.52 -1.01
C GLN A 404 18.23 -7.61 -2.54
N ARG A 405 18.17 -8.83 -3.11
CA ARG A 405 18.13 -9.04 -4.56
C ARG A 405 16.85 -8.47 -5.18
N LEU A 406 15.68 -8.76 -4.60
CA LEU A 406 14.40 -8.20 -5.04
C LEU A 406 14.44 -6.67 -5.06
N GLN A 407 14.86 -6.07 -3.94
CA GLN A 407 14.94 -4.62 -3.78
C GLN A 407 15.88 -3.97 -4.79
N LYS A 408 17.02 -4.60 -5.10
CA LYS A 408 17.94 -4.13 -6.12
C LYS A 408 17.31 -4.17 -7.51
N ILE A 409 16.64 -5.27 -7.87
CA ILE A 409 15.94 -5.40 -9.16
C ILE A 409 14.90 -4.28 -9.31
N MET A 410 14.03 -4.13 -8.31
CA MET A 410 12.98 -3.12 -8.37
C MET A 410 13.53 -1.70 -8.39
N ASP A 411 14.59 -1.43 -7.61
CA ASP A 411 15.22 -0.11 -7.56
C ASP A 411 15.84 0.33 -8.89
N GLU A 412 16.59 -0.58 -9.54
CA GLU A 412 17.37 -0.27 -10.74
C GLU A 412 16.54 -0.30 -12.02
N TYR A 413 15.47 -1.11 -12.07
CA TYR A 413 14.75 -1.38 -13.31
C TYR A 413 13.29 -0.95 -13.31
N VAL A 414 12.65 -0.83 -12.13
CA VAL A 414 11.20 -0.58 -12.01
C VAL A 414 10.91 0.81 -11.42
N GLY A 415 11.87 1.73 -11.55
CA GLY A 415 11.73 3.12 -11.13
C GLY A 415 11.75 3.30 -9.61
N GLY A 416 12.82 2.84 -8.96
CA GLY A 416 13.10 3.16 -7.57
C GLY A 416 13.94 4.43 -7.40
N ILE A 417 14.47 4.62 -6.20
CA ILE A 417 15.25 5.81 -5.83
C ILE A 417 16.57 5.89 -6.60
N GLY A 418 17.17 4.75 -6.95
CA GLY A 418 18.47 4.67 -7.62
C GLY A 418 18.47 5.29 -9.03
N THR A 419 17.29 5.43 -9.63
CA THR A 419 17.09 6.04 -10.95
C THR A 419 16.22 7.29 -10.91
N ASN A 420 16.06 7.92 -9.74
CA ASN A 420 15.13 9.04 -9.53
C ASN A 420 13.72 8.72 -10.06
N TYR A 421 13.24 7.50 -9.78
CA TYR A 421 11.92 6.99 -10.16
C TYR A 421 11.69 6.84 -11.67
N MET A 422 12.75 6.97 -12.48
CA MET A 422 12.72 6.79 -13.92
C MET A 422 12.82 5.31 -14.29
N THR A 423 12.03 4.89 -15.26
CA THR A 423 12.13 3.59 -15.94
C THR A 423 11.78 3.73 -17.42
N ASN A 424 11.94 2.67 -18.20
CA ASN A 424 11.55 2.59 -19.62
C ASN A 424 11.32 1.12 -20.01
N GLY A 425 10.79 0.88 -21.21
CA GLY A 425 10.46 -0.47 -21.70
C GLY A 425 11.65 -1.44 -21.70
N ALA A 426 12.88 -0.98 -21.97
CA ALA A 426 14.07 -1.84 -21.93
C ALA A 426 14.44 -2.24 -20.50
N GLY A 427 14.43 -1.27 -19.57
CA GLY A 427 14.67 -1.51 -18.15
C GLY A 427 13.62 -2.45 -17.55
N LEU A 428 12.33 -2.21 -17.84
CA LEU A 428 11.23 -3.04 -17.35
C LEU A 428 11.32 -4.48 -17.84
N LYS A 429 11.63 -4.70 -19.13
CA LYS A 429 11.85 -6.07 -19.67
C LYS A 429 12.97 -6.79 -18.92
N ARG A 430 14.08 -6.10 -18.62
CA ARG A 430 15.17 -6.67 -17.83
C ARG A 430 14.75 -6.95 -16.38
N GLY A 431 13.98 -6.04 -15.77
CA GLY A 431 13.42 -6.23 -14.44
C GLY A 431 12.53 -7.47 -14.36
N ILE A 432 11.61 -7.62 -15.32
CA ILE A 432 10.69 -8.77 -15.40
C ILE A 432 11.46 -10.08 -15.58
N GLU A 433 12.45 -10.12 -16.48
CA GLU A 433 13.33 -11.29 -16.65
C GLU A 433 14.02 -11.69 -15.33
N LEU A 434 14.62 -10.72 -14.62
CA LEU A 434 15.30 -10.95 -13.35
C LEU A 434 14.35 -11.38 -12.23
N LEU A 435 13.12 -10.87 -12.22
CA LEU A 435 12.07 -11.29 -11.30
C LEU A 435 11.60 -12.72 -11.59
N GLY A 436 11.58 -13.14 -12.86
CA GLY A 436 11.32 -14.52 -13.25
C GLY A 436 12.40 -15.48 -12.73
N ILE A 437 13.68 -15.13 -12.93
CA ILE A 437 14.81 -15.91 -12.38
C ILE A 437 14.73 -15.95 -10.84
N LEU A 438 14.39 -14.82 -10.20
CA LEU A 438 14.21 -14.80 -8.74
C LEU A 438 13.07 -15.72 -8.29
N GLU A 439 11.95 -15.79 -9.01
CA GLU A 439 10.86 -16.72 -8.69
C GLU A 439 11.32 -18.18 -8.71
N GLU A 440 12.12 -18.58 -9.70
CA GLU A 440 12.75 -19.90 -9.76
C GLU A 440 13.67 -20.15 -8.54
N ASP A 441 14.54 -19.18 -8.23
CA ASP A 441 15.45 -19.28 -7.09
C ASP A 441 14.71 -19.35 -5.73
N LEU A 442 13.52 -18.75 -5.61
CA LEU A 442 12.70 -18.79 -4.40
C LEU A 442 12.14 -20.18 -4.10
N GLU A 443 12.16 -21.13 -5.04
CA GLU A 443 11.91 -22.54 -4.74
C GLU A 443 13.00 -23.19 -3.90
N HIS A 444 14.16 -22.56 -3.85
CA HIS A 444 15.34 -22.94 -3.07
C HIS A 444 15.60 -22.01 -1.88
N VAL A 445 14.63 -21.16 -1.48
CA VAL A 445 14.78 -20.35 -0.27
C VAL A 445 14.89 -21.26 0.96
N GLY A 446 15.87 -21.00 1.82
CA GLY A 446 16.09 -21.72 3.09
C GLY A 446 15.58 -20.93 4.29
N ALA A 447 15.09 -21.62 5.31
CA ALA A 447 14.71 -21.05 6.60
C ALA A 447 15.28 -21.87 7.76
N GLU A 448 16.05 -21.23 8.64
CA GLU A 448 16.66 -21.89 9.80
C GLU A 448 15.66 -22.18 10.93
N ASP A 449 14.64 -21.33 11.07
CA ASP A 449 13.64 -21.39 12.12
C ASP A 449 12.28 -20.88 11.63
N LEU A 450 11.28 -20.89 12.51
CA LEU A 450 9.92 -20.42 12.19
C LEU A 450 9.85 -18.92 11.88
N HIS A 451 10.79 -18.11 12.40
CA HIS A 451 10.85 -16.69 12.07
C HIS A 451 11.35 -16.51 10.63
N GLN A 452 12.40 -17.21 10.25
CA GLN A 452 12.89 -17.21 8.87
C GLN A 452 11.89 -17.87 7.92
N LEU A 453 11.10 -18.85 8.38
CA LEU A 453 10.03 -19.42 7.58
C LEU A 453 8.95 -18.36 7.25
N MET A 454 8.57 -17.55 8.23
CA MET A 454 7.71 -16.38 7.99
C MET A 454 8.37 -15.46 6.96
N ARG A 455 9.63 -15.08 7.17
CA ARG A 455 10.36 -14.18 6.24
C ARG A 455 10.47 -14.75 4.82
N ALA A 456 10.61 -16.06 4.66
CA ALA A 456 10.65 -16.73 3.36
C ALA A 456 9.32 -16.56 2.62
N TRP A 457 8.19 -16.78 3.30
CA TRP A 457 6.86 -16.56 2.72
C TRP A 457 6.57 -15.09 2.44
N GLU A 458 6.98 -14.20 3.34
CA GLU A 458 6.86 -12.75 3.09
C GLU A 458 7.69 -12.30 1.90
N LEU A 459 8.87 -12.90 1.67
CA LEU A 459 9.68 -12.65 0.49
C LEU A 459 8.99 -13.14 -0.79
N LYS A 460 8.44 -14.37 -0.78
CA LYS A 460 7.67 -14.90 -1.91
C LYS A 460 6.49 -14.00 -2.26
N HIS A 461 5.77 -13.51 -1.25
CA HIS A 461 4.67 -12.57 -1.45
C HIS A 461 5.17 -11.26 -2.08
N ARG A 462 6.23 -10.64 -1.53
CA ARG A 462 6.81 -9.42 -2.11
C ARG A 462 7.26 -9.62 -3.56
N ALA A 463 7.89 -10.75 -3.88
CA ALA A 463 8.34 -11.04 -5.24
C ALA A 463 7.18 -11.13 -6.24
N LEU A 464 6.09 -11.82 -5.88
CA LEU A 464 4.89 -11.92 -6.73
C LEU A 464 4.20 -10.56 -6.94
N VAL A 465 4.13 -9.74 -5.89
CA VAL A 465 3.60 -8.36 -6.02
C VAL A 465 4.50 -7.52 -6.93
N SER A 466 5.81 -7.62 -6.78
CA SER A 466 6.78 -6.91 -7.63
C SER A 466 6.66 -7.26 -9.11
N GLN A 467 6.40 -8.54 -9.43
CA GLN A 467 6.09 -8.95 -10.81
C GLN A 467 4.85 -8.22 -11.33
N CYS A 468 3.74 -8.25 -10.58
CA CYS A 468 2.50 -7.59 -10.97
C CYS A 468 2.68 -6.07 -11.19
N VAL A 469 3.44 -5.41 -10.32
CA VAL A 469 3.78 -3.97 -10.46
C VAL A 469 4.60 -3.71 -11.73
N ALA A 470 5.59 -4.55 -12.02
CA ALA A 470 6.42 -4.41 -13.22
C ALA A 470 5.61 -4.62 -14.51
N GLU A 471 4.74 -5.63 -14.53
CA GLU A 471 3.84 -5.94 -15.66
C GLU A 471 2.83 -4.81 -15.92
N HIS A 472 2.20 -4.27 -14.88
CA HIS A 472 1.35 -3.09 -15.01
C HIS A 472 2.12 -1.86 -15.50
N THR A 473 3.35 -1.66 -14.99
CA THR A 473 4.18 -0.49 -15.36
C THR A 473 4.65 -0.56 -16.81
N ILE A 474 4.98 -1.74 -17.35
CA ILE A 474 5.37 -1.90 -18.75
C ILE A 474 4.17 -1.77 -19.69
N PHE A 475 3.01 -2.28 -19.28
CA PHE A 475 1.78 -2.21 -20.07
C PHE A 475 1.32 -0.77 -20.28
N ARG A 476 1.32 0.08 -19.23
CA ARG A 476 0.92 1.49 -19.36
C ARG A 476 2.00 2.32 -20.06
N GLU A 477 1.74 2.71 -21.30
CA GLU A 477 2.65 3.50 -22.16
C GLU A 477 2.41 5.01 -22.03
N GLU A 478 2.45 5.52 -20.81
CA GLU A 478 2.38 6.95 -20.48
C GLU A 478 3.05 7.24 -19.12
N THR A 479 3.17 8.53 -18.77
CA THR A 479 3.52 8.97 -17.42
C THR A 479 2.36 9.75 -16.81
N ARG A 480 1.43 9.01 -16.20
CA ARG A 480 0.23 9.56 -15.54
C ARG A 480 0.50 10.28 -14.23
N TRP A 481 1.45 9.76 -13.45
CA TRP A 481 1.77 10.25 -12.10
C TRP A 481 3.25 10.64 -11.98
N PRO A 482 3.72 11.66 -12.73
CA PRO A 482 5.09 12.12 -12.58
C PRO A 482 5.32 12.55 -11.13
N GLY A 483 6.46 12.15 -10.57
CA GLY A 483 6.80 12.30 -9.15
C GLY A 483 6.48 11.08 -8.28
N TYR A 484 5.70 10.12 -8.79
CA TYR A 484 5.66 8.74 -8.27
C TYR A 484 6.52 7.81 -9.11
N TYR A 485 6.43 7.94 -10.44
CA TYR A 485 7.38 7.34 -11.37
C TYR A 485 7.33 8.03 -12.74
N TYR A 486 8.29 7.70 -13.60
CA TYR A 486 8.38 8.22 -14.96
C TYR A 486 8.65 7.07 -15.95
N ARG A 487 7.88 7.01 -17.04
CA ARG A 487 8.23 6.23 -18.24
C ARG A 487 9.01 7.16 -19.16
N GLY A 488 10.35 7.05 -19.15
CA GLY A 488 11.21 7.91 -19.96
C GLY A 488 11.00 7.78 -21.47
N ASP A 489 10.50 6.64 -21.91
CA ASP A 489 10.05 6.37 -23.28
C ASP A 489 8.64 6.90 -23.59
N PHE A 490 7.86 7.27 -22.57
CA PHE A 490 6.50 7.81 -22.66
C PHE A 490 6.25 8.87 -21.56
N LEU A 491 6.95 10.01 -21.64
CA LEU A 491 7.00 11.01 -20.55
C LEU A 491 5.72 11.83 -20.35
N LYS A 492 4.82 11.85 -21.33
CA LYS A 492 3.60 12.64 -21.25
C LYS A 492 2.43 11.81 -20.74
N LEU A 493 1.53 12.51 -20.06
CA LEU A 493 0.14 12.11 -19.83
C LEU A 493 -0.54 11.92 -21.19
N ASP A 494 -1.22 10.80 -21.42
CA ASP A 494 -1.96 10.51 -22.65
C ASP A 494 -3.42 10.13 -22.36
N ASP A 495 -4.31 11.13 -22.32
CA ASP A 495 -5.74 10.87 -22.11
C ASP A 495 -6.44 10.25 -23.31
N GLU A 496 -5.91 10.43 -24.52
CA GLU A 496 -6.52 9.85 -25.72
C GLU A 496 -6.47 8.32 -25.68
N ASN A 497 -5.35 7.75 -25.21
CA ASN A 497 -5.16 6.30 -25.21
C ASN A 497 -5.19 5.67 -23.81
N TRP A 498 -4.92 6.43 -22.74
CA TRP A 498 -4.67 5.88 -21.41
C TRP A 498 -5.54 6.48 -20.30
N HIS A 499 -6.58 7.23 -20.64
CA HIS A 499 -7.68 7.57 -19.72
C HIS A 499 -8.57 6.35 -19.42
N CYS A 500 -7.96 5.32 -18.83
CA CYS A 500 -8.55 4.04 -18.50
C CYS A 500 -7.86 3.44 -17.28
N LEU A 501 -8.51 2.44 -16.70
CA LEU A 501 -7.94 1.60 -15.66
C LEU A 501 -7.16 0.46 -16.32
N THR A 502 -6.02 0.08 -15.75
CA THR A 502 -5.33 -1.16 -16.10
C THR A 502 -5.83 -2.26 -15.18
N VAL A 503 -6.09 -3.42 -15.76
CA VAL A 503 -6.49 -4.61 -15.03
C VAL A 503 -5.60 -5.76 -15.48
N SER A 504 -5.15 -6.57 -14.53
CA SER A 504 -4.38 -7.78 -14.84
C SER A 504 -4.99 -9.00 -14.20
N ARG A 505 -4.69 -10.17 -14.77
CA ARG A 505 -4.91 -11.47 -14.17
C ARG A 505 -3.66 -12.30 -14.34
N ARG A 506 -3.20 -12.94 -13.27
CA ARG A 506 -2.19 -13.99 -13.35
C ARG A 506 -2.90 -15.33 -13.47
N ASP A 507 -2.59 -16.12 -14.50
CA ASP A 507 -3.09 -17.48 -14.59
C ASP A 507 -2.40 -18.36 -13.51
N PRO A 508 -3.15 -18.95 -12.55
CA PRO A 508 -2.57 -19.78 -11.50
C PRO A 508 -1.81 -21.02 -12.01
N LYS A 509 -2.12 -21.49 -13.22
CA LYS A 509 -1.52 -22.70 -13.81
C LYS A 509 -0.22 -22.41 -14.53
N THR A 510 -0.17 -21.32 -15.30
CA THR A 510 0.99 -20.97 -16.14
C THR A 510 1.90 -19.90 -15.53
N GLY A 511 1.42 -19.17 -14.52
CA GLY A 511 2.13 -18.07 -13.89
C GLY A 511 2.24 -16.80 -14.74
N LYS A 512 1.60 -16.77 -15.92
CA LYS A 512 1.65 -15.64 -16.85
C LYS A 512 0.62 -14.57 -16.51
N PHE A 513 1.01 -13.32 -16.68
CA PHE A 513 0.12 -12.17 -16.56
C PHE A 513 -0.53 -11.84 -17.91
N GLU A 514 -1.84 -11.62 -17.88
CA GLU A 514 -2.61 -11.01 -18.96
C GLU A 514 -3.07 -9.64 -18.48
N LEU A 515 -2.95 -8.61 -19.33
CA LEU A 515 -3.32 -7.23 -19.01
C LEU A 515 -4.32 -6.70 -20.02
N GLU A 516 -5.27 -5.93 -19.53
CA GLU A 516 -6.31 -5.28 -20.31
C GLU A 516 -6.56 -3.84 -19.84
N LYS A 517 -7.12 -3.03 -20.74
CA LYS A 517 -7.68 -1.72 -20.40
C LYS A 517 -9.13 -1.91 -20.00
N ALA A 518 -9.52 -1.40 -18.84
CA ALA A 518 -10.91 -1.30 -18.41
C ALA A 518 -11.37 0.17 -18.50
N PRO A 519 -12.61 0.43 -18.94
CA PRO A 519 -13.13 1.79 -19.04
C PRO A 519 -13.12 2.49 -17.68
N LEU A 520 -12.79 3.79 -17.69
CA LEU A 520 -13.01 4.67 -16.54
C LEU A 520 -14.35 5.39 -16.72
N TYR A 521 -15.28 5.16 -15.79
CA TYR A 521 -16.55 5.86 -15.78
C TYR A 521 -16.56 6.98 -14.73
N HIS A 522 -17.00 8.16 -15.15
CA HIS A 522 -17.40 9.25 -14.26
C HIS A 522 -18.86 9.03 -13.88
N LEU A 523 -19.10 8.68 -12.62
CA LEU A 523 -20.37 8.20 -12.10
C LEU A 523 -21.02 9.18 -11.11
N ILE A 524 -20.22 10.07 -10.51
CA ILE A 524 -20.69 11.05 -9.54
C ILE A 524 -20.64 12.43 -10.20
N ASP A 525 -21.79 13.05 -10.38
CA ASP A 525 -21.87 14.40 -10.94
C ASP A 525 -21.16 15.40 -10.00
N GLU A 526 -20.32 16.26 -10.58
CA GLU A 526 -19.87 17.46 -9.90
C GLU A 526 -21.05 18.45 -9.82
N GLU A 527 -21.93 18.30 -8.83
CA GLU A 527 -22.69 19.47 -8.39
C GLU A 527 -21.67 20.48 -7.86
N VAL A 528 -21.28 21.41 -8.74
CA VAL A 528 -20.61 22.65 -8.37
C VAL A 528 -21.60 23.37 -7.47
N ASP A 529 -21.46 23.20 -6.16
CA ASP A 529 -22.04 24.08 -5.15
C ASP A 529 -21.48 25.49 -5.42
N GLY A 530 -22.15 26.20 -6.33
CA GLY A 530 -22.18 27.64 -6.31
C GLY A 530 -22.70 28.07 -4.94
N GLU A 531 -21.93 28.92 -4.27
CA GLU A 531 -22.27 29.57 -3.00
C GLU A 531 -21.90 28.83 -1.70
N GLN A 532 -20.60 28.71 -1.43
CA GLN A 532 -20.10 29.08 -0.11
C GLN A 532 -18.89 30.04 -0.23
N LYS A 533 -19.18 31.27 -0.65
CA LYS A 533 -18.42 32.46 -0.25
C LYS A 533 -19.24 33.21 0.80
N ALA A 534 -18.83 33.11 2.07
CA ALA A 534 -18.99 34.14 3.08
C ALA A 534 -17.97 33.88 4.20
#